data_AF-A0A559QTP9-F1
#
_entry.id   AF-A0A559QTP9-F1
#
_cell.length_a   1.000
_cell.length_b   1.000
_cell.length_c   1.000
_cell.angle_alpha   90.00
_cell.angle_beta   90.00
_cell.angle_gamma   90.00
#
_symmetry.space_group_name_H-M   'P 1'
#
loop_
_entity.id
_entity.type
_entity.pdbx_description
1 polymer ?
#
loop_
_entity_poly.entity_id
_entity_poly.type
_entity_poly.pdbx_seq_one_letter_code
_entity_poly.pdbx_strand_id
1 'polypeptide(L)'
;MSSSESKQATHAKFRDIRCWVGGAIFATILCVISVAYLGRLSAADPEAGEMYQMLSVLLVATIVFATVFSISFTSPPTTTAMRVLFVTAYIFSLTSIFFPLAMMMWVGTEKVQKRMVYSPVGIVQACALDISGGGKSIPEEIRCPERLSEIGGAGNQWILHLGGRVQPMSNRQVQLPADIVLRSDAQGLWLSGDYFIAKTRQLCTKRDASSGELTQCYGYDPSVVSREESGEYLIASNHVFQDDQGEYWVRVTDLNFENQKFIVYGGIPVPLYVVLISLMGGIVGLMRRVPELQREYWVERQAKMQNGIEDIQQSFAVAYKIRDRIIFQVLQVVSAPLIALVAFHLFAPASTVSAVSLAFISGFASEAILIKIRELSDSFNKSDDGKDDQKNAAKVKVDKS
;
A
#
# COMPACT_ATOMS: atom_id res chain seq x y z
N MET A 1 -58.18 -9.78 4.73
CA MET A 1 -56.89 -9.53 5.41
C MET A 1 -55.68 -9.50 4.47
N SER A 2 -55.71 -10.08 3.25
CA SER A 2 -54.55 -10.06 2.33
C SER A 2 -54.29 -8.74 1.58
N SER A 3 -55.22 -7.78 1.59
CA SER A 3 -55.05 -6.50 0.89
C SER A 3 -54.14 -5.50 1.64
N SER A 4 -54.06 -5.60 2.97
CA SER A 4 -53.24 -4.69 3.79
C SER A 4 -51.76 -5.07 3.79
N GLU A 5 -51.42 -6.37 3.76
CA GLU A 5 -50.02 -6.83 3.69
C GLU A 5 -49.33 -6.46 2.37
N SER A 6 -50.08 -6.49 1.26
CA SER A 6 -49.59 -6.11 -0.06
C SER A 6 -49.07 -4.66 -0.12
N LYS A 7 -49.77 -3.72 0.54
CA LYS A 7 -49.37 -2.30 0.57
C LYS A 7 -48.15 -2.05 1.48
N GLN A 8 -47.97 -2.84 2.53
CA GLN A 8 -46.85 -2.71 3.45
C GLN A 8 -45.54 -3.21 2.81
N ALA A 9 -45.60 -4.29 2.01
CA ALA A 9 -44.45 -4.80 1.27
C ALA A 9 -43.96 -3.83 0.18
N THR A 10 -44.86 -3.07 -0.45
CA THR A 10 -44.47 -2.08 -1.48
C THR A 10 -43.74 -0.88 -0.87
N HIS A 11 -44.15 -0.41 0.30
CA HIS A 11 -43.50 0.72 0.97
C HIS A 11 -42.06 0.40 1.45
N ALA A 12 -41.80 -0.82 1.92
CA ALA A 12 -40.46 -1.26 2.29
C ALA A 12 -39.50 -1.25 1.08
N LYS A 13 -39.98 -1.71 -0.08
CA LYS A 13 -39.20 -1.76 -1.34
C LYS A 13 -38.80 -0.37 -1.85
N PHE A 14 -39.66 0.64 -1.68
CA PHE A 14 -39.37 2.02 -2.10
C PHE A 14 -38.37 2.74 -1.17
N ARG A 15 -38.34 2.40 0.12
CA ARG A 15 -37.38 2.99 1.06
C ARG A 15 -35.96 2.54 0.76
N ASP A 16 -35.78 1.27 0.40
CA ASP A 16 -34.49 0.77 -0.03
C ASP A 16 -33.98 1.55 -1.23
N ILE A 17 -34.72 1.59 -2.35
CA ILE A 17 -34.31 2.22 -3.64
C ILE A 17 -33.75 3.64 -3.45
N ARG A 18 -34.29 4.42 -2.52
CA ARG A 18 -33.79 5.77 -2.24
C ARG A 18 -32.38 5.80 -1.64
N CYS A 19 -32.04 4.85 -0.77
CA CYS A 19 -30.68 4.72 -0.24
C CYS A 19 -29.69 4.33 -1.35
N TRP A 20 -30.09 3.48 -2.29
CA TRP A 20 -29.29 3.11 -3.47
C TRP A 20 -28.96 4.30 -4.35
N VAL A 21 -30.02 5.01 -4.75
CA VAL A 21 -29.89 6.18 -5.62
C VAL A 21 -29.08 7.25 -4.91
N GLY A 22 -29.30 7.46 -3.61
CA GLY A 22 -28.50 8.37 -2.79
C GLY A 22 -27.01 8.01 -2.76
N GLY A 23 -26.67 6.75 -2.50
CA GLY A 23 -25.30 6.27 -2.47
C GLY A 23 -24.60 6.35 -3.84
N ALA A 24 -25.30 5.98 -4.91
CA ALA A 24 -24.78 6.08 -6.27
C ALA A 24 -24.55 7.54 -6.69
N ILE A 25 -25.47 8.45 -6.37
CA ILE A 25 -25.32 9.89 -6.61
C ILE A 25 -24.12 10.42 -5.83
N PHE A 26 -24.01 10.09 -4.54
CA PHE A 26 -22.90 10.53 -3.69
C PHE A 26 -21.54 10.06 -4.23
N ALA A 27 -21.43 8.78 -4.60
CA ALA A 27 -20.21 8.24 -5.21
C ALA A 27 -19.88 8.91 -6.55
N THR A 28 -20.89 9.19 -7.37
CA THR A 28 -20.70 9.90 -8.65
C THR A 28 -20.18 11.32 -8.41
N ILE A 29 -20.74 12.05 -7.43
CA ILE A 29 -20.26 13.37 -7.04
C ILE A 29 -18.81 13.30 -6.56
N LEU A 30 -18.47 12.32 -5.71
CA LEU A 30 -17.09 12.12 -5.25
C LEU A 30 -16.12 11.81 -6.41
N CYS A 31 -16.54 10.99 -7.38
CA CYS A 31 -15.77 10.75 -8.61
C CYS A 31 -15.51 12.06 -9.36
N VAL A 32 -16.56 12.86 -9.63
CA VAL A 32 -16.43 14.11 -10.38
C VAL A 32 -15.51 15.10 -9.65
N ILE A 33 -15.68 15.26 -8.33
CA ILE A 33 -14.82 16.14 -7.52
C ILE A 33 -13.36 15.68 -7.58
N SER A 34 -13.11 14.38 -7.44
CA SER A 34 -11.75 13.84 -7.42
C SER A 34 -11.06 13.98 -8.79
N VAL A 35 -11.77 13.72 -9.88
CA VAL A 35 -11.25 13.94 -11.25
C VAL A 35 -10.98 15.41 -11.50
N ALA A 36 -11.89 16.31 -11.10
CA ALA A 36 -11.69 17.75 -11.24
C ALA A 36 -10.49 18.24 -10.41
N TYR A 37 -10.31 17.73 -9.20
CA TYR A 37 -9.18 18.05 -8.33
C TYR A 37 -7.84 17.59 -8.95
N LEU A 38 -7.77 16.34 -9.39
CA LEU A 38 -6.57 15.81 -10.06
C LEU A 38 -6.29 16.51 -11.40
N GLY A 39 -7.32 16.92 -12.13
CA GLY A 39 -7.18 17.73 -13.34
C GLY A 39 -6.57 19.11 -13.06
N ARG A 40 -6.95 19.76 -11.94
CA ARG A 40 -6.33 21.02 -11.52
C ARG A 40 -4.88 20.84 -11.09
N LEU A 41 -4.55 19.76 -10.37
CA LEU A 41 -3.17 19.43 -10.02
C LEU A 41 -2.32 19.15 -11.26
N SER A 42 -2.88 18.43 -12.23
CA SER A 42 -2.24 18.18 -13.53
C SER A 42 -1.96 19.46 -14.31
N ALA A 43 -2.87 20.44 -14.25
CA ALA A 43 -2.65 21.75 -14.88
C ALA A 43 -1.59 22.61 -14.15
N ALA A 44 -1.41 22.41 -12.84
CA ALA A 44 -0.42 23.14 -12.05
C ALA A 44 1.01 22.60 -12.20
N ASP A 45 1.15 21.31 -12.47
CA ASP A 45 2.45 20.64 -12.66
C ASP A 45 2.39 19.77 -13.94
N PRO A 46 2.67 20.35 -15.12
CA PRO A 46 2.54 19.65 -16.40
C PRO A 46 3.55 18.49 -16.55
N GLU A 47 4.68 18.53 -15.85
CA GLU A 47 5.65 17.43 -15.85
C GLU A 47 5.08 16.16 -15.20
N ALA A 48 4.13 16.33 -14.28
CA ALA A 48 3.41 15.26 -13.59
C ALA A 48 2.19 14.71 -14.34
N GLY A 49 1.82 15.30 -15.48
CA GLY A 49 0.47 15.14 -16.03
C GLY A 49 0.04 13.69 -16.22
N GLU A 50 0.95 12.83 -16.70
CA GLU A 50 0.74 11.40 -16.88
C GLU A 50 0.46 10.66 -15.56
N MET A 51 1.14 11.04 -14.48
CA MET A 51 0.93 10.45 -13.15
C MET A 51 -0.43 10.82 -12.59
N TYR A 52 -0.83 12.09 -12.69
CA TYR A 52 -2.16 12.52 -12.23
C TYR A 52 -3.28 11.90 -13.05
N GLN A 53 -3.08 11.73 -14.36
CA GLN A 53 -4.04 11.05 -15.21
C GLN A 53 -4.23 9.60 -14.77
N MET A 54 -3.15 8.85 -14.53
CA MET A 54 -3.23 7.48 -14.04
C MET A 54 -3.84 7.39 -12.65
N LEU A 55 -3.45 8.27 -11.72
CA LEU A 55 -4.05 8.34 -10.39
C LEU A 55 -5.55 8.62 -10.48
N SER A 56 -5.99 9.45 -11.45
CA SER A 56 -7.41 9.71 -11.69
C SER A 56 -8.14 8.47 -12.19
N VAL A 57 -7.55 7.72 -13.13
CA VAL A 57 -8.13 6.47 -13.64
C VAL A 57 -8.24 5.44 -12.52
N LEU A 58 -7.18 5.29 -11.72
CA LEU A 58 -7.15 4.37 -10.57
C LEU A 58 -8.23 4.74 -9.56
N LEU A 59 -8.30 6.01 -9.16
CA LEU A 59 -9.25 6.50 -8.17
C LEU A 59 -10.69 6.34 -8.65
N VAL A 60 -10.99 6.68 -9.91
CA VAL A 60 -12.31 6.47 -10.50
C VAL A 60 -12.65 4.98 -10.53
N ALA A 61 -11.72 4.12 -10.96
CA ALA A 61 -11.93 2.68 -10.96
C ALA A 61 -12.20 2.15 -9.55
N THR A 62 -11.46 2.62 -8.53
CA THR A 62 -11.68 2.25 -7.13
C THR A 62 -13.04 2.73 -6.61
N ILE A 63 -13.46 3.96 -6.89
CA ILE A 63 -14.77 4.46 -6.44
C ILE A 63 -15.90 3.70 -7.15
N VAL A 64 -15.81 3.49 -8.47
CA VAL A 64 -16.80 2.70 -9.23
C VAL A 64 -16.88 1.29 -8.65
N PHE A 65 -15.74 0.64 -8.43
CA PHE A 65 -15.69 -0.68 -7.84
C PHE A 65 -16.30 -0.70 -6.43
N ALA A 66 -15.88 0.21 -5.54
CA ALA A 66 -16.41 0.33 -4.18
C ALA A 66 -17.92 0.62 -4.16
N THR A 67 -18.42 1.37 -5.14
CA THR A 67 -19.86 1.66 -5.29
C THR A 67 -20.61 0.42 -5.71
N VAL A 68 -20.17 -0.27 -6.77
CA VAL A 68 -20.77 -1.53 -7.23
C VAL A 68 -20.70 -2.59 -6.14
N PHE A 69 -19.60 -2.64 -5.39
CA PHE A 69 -19.40 -3.52 -4.26
C PHE A 69 -20.40 -3.18 -3.15
N SER A 70 -20.42 -1.95 -2.65
CA SER A 70 -21.37 -1.48 -1.63
C SER A 70 -22.82 -1.74 -2.03
N ILE A 71 -23.12 -1.57 -3.32
CA ILE A 71 -24.42 -1.89 -3.91
C ILE A 71 -24.69 -3.41 -3.89
N SER A 72 -23.73 -4.23 -4.26
CA SER A 72 -23.92 -5.69 -4.17
C SER A 72 -24.10 -6.16 -2.71
N PHE A 73 -23.50 -5.44 -1.75
CA PHE A 73 -23.50 -5.79 -0.32
C PHE A 73 -24.44 -5.03 0.59
N THR A 74 -25.26 -4.11 0.09
CA THR A 74 -26.32 -3.53 0.93
C THR A 74 -27.70 -3.95 0.45
N SER A 75 -27.81 -4.56 -0.74
CA SER A 75 -29.11 -4.81 -1.37
C SER A 75 -29.79 -6.02 -0.76
N PRO A 76 -31.14 -6.00 -0.65
CA PRO A 76 -31.89 -7.19 -0.31
C PRO A 76 -31.50 -8.29 -1.30
N PRO A 77 -31.21 -9.51 -0.82
CA PRO A 77 -30.56 -10.53 -1.63
C PRO A 77 -31.60 -11.22 -2.53
N THR A 78 -32.03 -10.48 -3.55
CA THR A 78 -32.86 -10.97 -4.64
C THR A 78 -32.03 -11.88 -5.55
N THR A 79 -32.69 -12.72 -6.36
CA THR A 79 -32.01 -13.59 -7.32
C THR A 79 -31.13 -12.80 -8.29
N THR A 80 -31.60 -11.64 -8.73
CA THR A 80 -30.84 -10.74 -9.61
C THR A 80 -29.64 -10.14 -8.88
N ALA A 81 -29.80 -9.69 -7.64
CA ALA A 81 -28.69 -9.17 -6.83
C ALA A 81 -27.59 -10.23 -6.63
N MET A 82 -27.96 -11.48 -6.35
CA MET A 82 -26.99 -12.59 -6.23
C MET A 82 -26.26 -12.87 -7.56
N ARG A 83 -26.96 -12.80 -8.71
CA ARG A 83 -26.31 -12.95 -10.02
C ARG A 83 -25.30 -11.82 -10.27
N VAL A 84 -25.67 -10.58 -9.99
CA VAL A 84 -24.77 -9.42 -10.11
C VAL A 84 -23.57 -9.62 -9.19
N LEU A 85 -23.79 -10.03 -7.93
CA LEU A 85 -22.73 -10.31 -6.97
C LEU A 85 -21.71 -11.32 -7.50
N PHE A 86 -22.15 -12.45 -8.06
CA PHE A 86 -21.25 -13.44 -8.67
C PHE A 86 -20.49 -12.86 -9.86
N VAL A 87 -21.17 -12.14 -10.76
CA VAL A 87 -20.52 -11.50 -11.93
C VAL A 87 -19.46 -10.50 -11.46
N THR A 88 -19.77 -9.66 -10.48
CA THR A 88 -18.82 -8.71 -9.89
C THR A 88 -17.62 -9.43 -9.26
N ALA A 89 -17.84 -10.55 -8.56
CA ALA A 89 -16.74 -11.35 -8.00
C ALA A 89 -15.83 -11.95 -9.09
N TYR A 90 -16.38 -12.41 -10.22
CA TYR A 90 -15.58 -12.88 -11.36
C TYR A 90 -14.80 -11.74 -12.01
N ILE A 91 -15.43 -10.58 -12.25
CA ILE A 91 -14.75 -9.40 -12.80
C ILE A 91 -13.63 -8.94 -11.86
N PHE A 92 -13.89 -8.91 -10.55
CA PHE A 92 -12.88 -8.58 -9.54
C PHE A 92 -11.70 -9.55 -9.60
N SER A 93 -11.97 -10.86 -9.69
CA SER A 93 -10.92 -11.88 -9.78
C SER A 93 -10.07 -11.68 -11.04
N LEU A 94 -10.69 -11.42 -12.18
CA LEU A 94 -10.00 -11.19 -13.45
C LEU A 94 -9.16 -9.90 -13.41
N THR A 95 -9.77 -8.79 -12.99
CA THR A 95 -9.10 -7.48 -12.91
C THR A 95 -7.94 -7.48 -11.91
N SER A 96 -8.07 -8.20 -10.80
CA SER A 96 -7.01 -8.32 -9.80
C SER A 96 -5.77 -9.09 -10.28
N ILE A 97 -5.88 -9.89 -11.35
CA ILE A 97 -4.72 -10.53 -12.00
C ILE A 97 -4.00 -9.53 -12.92
N PHE A 98 -4.76 -8.80 -13.73
CA PHE A 98 -4.17 -7.84 -14.68
C PHE A 98 -3.62 -6.59 -14.01
N PHE A 99 -4.23 -6.16 -12.91
CA PHE A 99 -3.88 -4.92 -12.23
C PHE A 99 -2.41 -4.90 -11.74
N PRO A 100 -1.90 -5.91 -11.01
CA PRO A 100 -0.48 -6.02 -10.67
C PRO A 100 0.47 -5.93 -11.88
N LEU A 101 0.13 -6.60 -12.98
CA LEU A 101 0.97 -6.63 -14.17
C LEU A 101 1.03 -5.25 -14.84
N ALA A 102 -0.12 -4.59 -14.97
CA ALA A 102 -0.20 -3.22 -15.46
C ALA A 102 0.56 -2.25 -14.55
N MET A 103 0.45 -2.43 -13.23
CA MET A 103 1.18 -1.64 -12.24
C MET A 103 2.69 -1.80 -12.41
N MET A 104 3.19 -3.03 -12.58
CA MET A 104 4.62 -3.30 -12.79
C MET A 104 5.16 -2.60 -14.04
N MET A 105 4.43 -2.68 -15.16
CA MET A 105 4.83 -1.99 -16.40
C MET A 105 4.87 -0.48 -16.22
N TRP A 106 3.95 0.08 -15.44
CA TRP A 106 3.85 1.51 -15.20
C TRP A 106 4.92 2.04 -14.24
N VAL A 107 5.16 1.34 -13.14
CA VAL A 107 6.19 1.70 -12.14
C VAL A 107 7.60 1.71 -12.76
N GLY A 108 7.82 0.94 -13.82
CA GLY A 108 9.08 0.95 -14.58
C GLY A 108 9.43 2.29 -15.23
N THR A 109 8.49 3.23 -15.37
CA THR A 109 8.73 4.50 -16.06
C THR A 109 9.57 5.48 -15.22
N GLU A 110 10.54 6.14 -15.85
CA GLU A 110 11.51 7.03 -15.18
C GLU A 110 10.86 8.14 -14.36
N LYS A 111 9.85 8.80 -14.96
CA LYS A 111 9.09 9.89 -14.32
C LYS A 111 8.44 9.45 -13.00
N VAL A 112 7.93 8.22 -12.96
CA VAL A 112 7.24 7.66 -11.79
C VAL A 112 8.26 7.28 -10.72
N GLN A 113 9.36 6.63 -11.11
CA GLN A 113 10.43 6.27 -10.18
C GLN A 113 11.00 7.50 -9.46
N LYS A 114 11.28 8.59 -10.19
CA LYS A 114 11.83 9.83 -9.60
C LYS A 114 10.99 10.37 -8.45
N ARG A 115 9.65 10.26 -8.54
CA ARG A 115 8.73 10.70 -7.48
C ARG A 115 8.60 9.68 -6.36
N MET A 116 8.62 8.38 -6.70
CA MET A 116 8.52 7.31 -5.71
C MET A 116 9.71 7.28 -4.75
N VAL A 117 10.91 7.65 -5.21
CA VAL A 117 12.12 7.75 -4.38
C VAL A 117 11.95 8.70 -3.19
N TYR A 118 11.21 9.81 -3.36
CA TYR A 118 11.01 10.81 -2.30
C TYR A 118 9.72 10.61 -1.49
N SER A 119 8.86 9.67 -1.90
CA SER A 119 7.61 9.38 -1.21
C SER A 119 7.88 8.56 0.06
N PRO A 120 7.14 8.75 1.16
CA PRO A 120 7.22 7.84 2.31
C PRO A 120 6.76 6.42 1.96
N VAL A 121 5.97 6.26 0.89
CA VAL A 121 5.58 4.95 0.37
C VAL A 121 5.87 4.93 -1.13
N GLY A 122 6.75 4.06 -1.55
CA GLY A 122 7.20 4.00 -2.93
C GLY A 122 7.64 2.61 -3.35
N ILE A 123 7.78 2.44 -4.66
CA ILE A 123 8.36 1.26 -5.26
C ILE A 123 9.62 1.70 -6.00
N VAL A 124 10.74 1.12 -5.62
CA VAL A 124 12.06 1.50 -6.16
C VAL A 124 12.88 0.25 -6.42
N GLN A 125 13.73 0.28 -7.45
CA GLN A 125 14.71 -0.77 -7.67
C GLN A 125 15.91 -0.53 -6.75
N ALA A 126 15.95 -1.25 -5.63
CA ALA A 126 16.88 -0.98 -4.56
C ALA A 126 17.35 -2.26 -3.84
N CYS A 127 18.35 -2.08 -2.98
CA CYS A 127 18.64 -2.99 -1.87
C CYS A 127 18.39 -2.26 -0.54
N ALA A 128 18.26 -2.99 0.55
CA ALA A 128 17.99 -2.46 1.89
C ALA A 128 19.21 -2.61 2.80
N LEU A 129 19.53 -1.55 3.54
CA LEU A 129 20.64 -1.54 4.51
C LEU A 129 20.11 -1.60 5.94
N ASP A 130 20.67 -2.50 6.75
CA ASP A 130 20.28 -2.67 8.15
C ASP A 130 21.00 -1.64 9.02
N ILE A 131 20.28 -0.60 9.43
CA ILE A 131 20.81 0.46 10.32
C ILE A 131 20.77 -0.01 11.79
N SER A 132 19.95 -1.01 12.11
CA SER A 132 19.72 -1.41 13.50
C SER A 132 20.90 -2.17 14.13
N GLY A 133 21.92 -2.54 13.33
CA GLY A 133 23.08 -3.31 13.78
C GLY A 133 22.77 -4.73 14.26
N GLY A 134 21.48 -5.11 14.33
CA GLY A 134 21.01 -6.40 14.83
C GLY A 134 21.12 -7.53 13.82
N GLY A 135 21.39 -7.24 12.54
CA GLY A 135 21.65 -8.23 11.48
C GLY A 135 20.46 -9.13 11.13
N LYS A 136 19.31 -8.98 11.80
CA LYS A 136 18.13 -9.86 11.69
C LYS A 136 16.88 -9.17 11.17
N SER A 137 16.88 -7.84 11.04
CA SER A 137 15.67 -7.09 10.66
C SER A 137 15.42 -7.13 9.13
N ILE A 138 16.49 -7.33 8.34
CA ILE A 138 16.44 -7.31 6.88
C ILE A 138 16.81 -8.69 6.32
N PRO A 139 15.91 -9.35 5.57
CA PRO A 139 16.18 -10.61 4.90
C PRO A 139 17.38 -10.51 3.96
N GLU A 140 18.19 -11.57 3.91
CA GLU A 140 19.43 -11.62 3.11
C GLU A 140 19.19 -11.32 1.63
N GLU A 141 18.00 -11.64 1.12
CA GLU A 141 17.63 -11.45 -0.28
C GLU A 141 17.57 -9.96 -0.71
N ILE A 142 17.06 -9.07 0.15
CA ILE A 142 17.02 -7.63 -0.13
C ILE A 142 18.26 -6.90 0.40
N ARG A 143 19.15 -7.59 1.11
CA ARG A 143 20.28 -6.95 1.78
C ARG A 143 21.26 -6.42 0.74
N CYS A 144 21.71 -5.18 0.93
CA CYS A 144 22.80 -4.64 0.13
C CYS A 144 24.08 -5.46 0.34
N PRO A 145 24.85 -5.79 -0.72
CA PRO A 145 26.12 -6.49 -0.58
C PRO A 145 27.12 -5.64 0.21
N GLU A 146 27.91 -6.26 1.10
CA GLU A 146 28.92 -5.56 1.92
C GLU A 146 30.01 -4.89 1.07
N ARG A 147 30.31 -5.44 -0.12
CA ARG A 147 31.29 -4.88 -1.05
C ARG A 147 30.61 -4.37 -2.31
N LEU A 148 30.56 -3.04 -2.46
CA LEU A 148 30.11 -2.36 -3.68
C LEU A 148 30.98 -2.66 -4.93
N SER A 149 32.06 -3.44 -4.85
CA SER A 149 32.88 -3.77 -6.02
C SER A 149 32.38 -5.00 -6.80
N GLU A 150 31.49 -5.81 -6.22
CA GLU A 150 30.94 -7.03 -6.84
C GLU A 150 29.51 -6.80 -7.37
N ILE A 151 29.23 -5.59 -7.91
CA ILE A 151 27.92 -5.11 -8.39
C ILE A 151 27.48 -5.81 -9.71
N GLY A 152 27.65 -7.13 -9.80
CA GLY A 152 27.11 -8.00 -10.86
C GLY A 152 25.60 -8.26 -10.76
N GLY A 153 24.85 -7.47 -9.97
CA GLY A 153 23.38 -7.53 -9.91
C GLY A 153 22.78 -8.21 -8.67
N ALA A 154 23.58 -8.73 -7.75
CA ALA A 154 23.07 -9.31 -6.51
C ALA A 154 22.44 -8.24 -5.59
N GLY A 155 21.22 -8.50 -5.11
CA GLY A 155 20.52 -7.71 -4.09
C GLY A 155 19.62 -6.58 -4.60
N ASN A 156 19.77 -6.13 -5.85
CA ASN A 156 18.89 -5.09 -6.41
C ASN A 156 17.63 -5.70 -7.00
N GLN A 157 16.51 -5.38 -6.36
CA GLN A 157 15.20 -5.83 -6.81
C GLN A 157 14.19 -4.71 -6.63
N TRP A 158 13.01 -4.91 -7.20
CA TRP A 158 11.89 -4.02 -6.93
C TRP A 158 11.46 -4.19 -5.48
N ILE A 159 11.64 -3.14 -4.68
CA ILE A 159 11.28 -3.09 -3.27
C ILE A 159 10.12 -2.11 -3.12
N LEU A 160 9.03 -2.57 -2.51
CA LEU A 160 8.03 -1.72 -1.89
C LEU A 160 8.59 -1.29 -0.53
N HIS A 161 8.79 0.01 -0.32
CA HIS A 161 9.18 0.53 0.98
C HIS A 161 8.00 1.25 1.63
N LEU A 162 7.76 0.95 2.90
CA LEU A 162 6.82 1.68 3.76
C LEU A 162 7.62 2.44 4.82
N GLY A 163 7.69 3.75 4.66
CA GLY A 163 8.58 4.63 5.40
C GLY A 163 10.03 4.54 4.91
N GLY A 164 10.96 4.96 5.78
CA GLY A 164 12.39 4.99 5.48
C GLY A 164 12.80 6.15 4.57
N ARG A 165 14.07 6.13 4.14
CA ARG A 165 14.64 7.07 3.17
C ARG A 165 15.29 6.28 2.04
N VAL A 166 15.12 6.73 0.81
CA VAL A 166 15.76 6.14 -0.36
C VAL A 166 16.89 7.06 -0.82
N GLN A 167 18.07 6.51 -1.07
CA GLN A 167 19.20 7.27 -1.62
C GLN A 167 19.79 6.56 -2.84
N PRO A 168 20.30 7.31 -3.83
CA PRO A 168 20.99 6.73 -4.97
C PRO A 168 22.29 6.05 -4.54
N MET A 169 22.56 4.88 -5.12
CA MET A 169 23.83 4.17 -5.01
C MET A 169 24.82 4.79 -6.00
N SER A 170 25.57 5.79 -5.53
CA SER A 170 26.72 6.30 -6.28
C SER A 170 27.91 5.35 -6.13
N ASN A 171 28.66 5.09 -7.21
CA ASN A 171 29.95 4.39 -7.16
C ASN A 171 31.00 5.13 -6.29
N ARG A 172 30.73 6.39 -5.94
CA ARG A 172 31.46 7.17 -4.93
C ARG A 172 30.49 7.55 -3.83
N GLN A 173 29.86 6.57 -3.21
CA GLN A 173 28.96 6.80 -2.09
C GLN A 173 29.76 7.43 -0.95
N VAL A 174 29.56 8.73 -0.80
CA VAL A 174 29.94 9.40 0.42
C VAL A 174 28.82 9.09 1.39
N GLN A 175 29.06 8.15 2.30
CA GLN A 175 28.16 7.94 3.42
C GLN A 175 28.23 9.21 4.27
N LEU A 176 27.26 10.09 4.08
CA LEU A 176 27.04 11.22 4.97
C LEU A 176 26.45 10.64 6.25
N PRO A 177 27.13 10.74 7.40
CA PRO A 177 26.56 10.25 8.64
C PRO A 177 25.24 10.99 8.94
N ALA A 178 24.31 10.27 9.59
CA ALA A 178 22.90 10.67 9.67
C ALA A 178 22.67 11.98 10.45
N ASP A 179 23.64 12.36 11.28
CA ASP A 179 23.71 13.61 12.03
C ASP A 179 24.02 14.83 11.15
N ILE A 180 24.67 14.63 10.00
CA ILE A 180 24.94 15.71 9.04
C ILE A 180 23.70 16.08 8.24
N VAL A 181 22.82 15.11 7.92
CA VAL A 181 21.64 15.36 7.07
C VAL A 181 20.48 15.93 7.89
N LEU A 182 20.33 17.25 7.89
CA LEU A 182 19.24 17.97 8.56
C LEU A 182 17.87 17.65 7.93
N ARG A 183 17.79 17.71 6.60
CA ARG A 183 16.55 17.52 5.84
C ARG A 183 16.85 17.02 4.42
N SER A 184 15.91 16.29 3.82
CA SER A 184 15.93 15.91 2.41
C SER A 184 14.67 16.46 1.75
N ASP A 185 14.81 17.08 0.59
CA ASP A 185 13.68 17.50 -0.24
C ASP A 185 13.93 17.17 -1.73
N ALA A 186 13.01 17.63 -2.59
CA ALA A 186 13.11 17.39 -4.03
C ALA A 186 14.26 18.16 -4.72
N GLN A 187 14.85 19.16 -4.05
CA GLN A 187 15.93 20.00 -4.58
C GLN A 187 17.32 19.48 -4.14
N GLY A 188 17.41 18.83 -2.98
CA GLY A 188 18.65 18.25 -2.51
C GLY A 188 18.63 17.70 -1.09
N LEU A 189 19.82 17.38 -0.60
CA LEU A 189 20.08 17.03 0.80
C LEU A 189 20.64 18.27 1.51
N TRP A 190 19.97 18.70 2.58
CA TRP A 190 20.38 19.79 3.44
C TRP A 190 21.29 19.26 4.55
N LEU A 191 22.45 19.88 4.71
CA LEU A 191 23.53 19.43 5.56
C LEU A 191 23.79 20.45 6.68
N SER A 192 24.07 19.96 7.89
CA SER A 192 24.42 20.82 9.03
C SER A 192 25.75 21.53 8.77
N GLY A 193 25.74 22.86 8.92
CA GLY A 193 26.92 23.71 8.77
C GLY A 193 28.03 23.41 9.76
N ASP A 194 27.71 22.79 10.90
CA ASP A 194 28.67 22.48 11.97
C ASP A 194 29.78 21.53 11.52
N TYR A 195 29.55 20.78 10.45
CA TYR A 195 30.47 19.77 9.92
C TYR A 195 31.35 20.30 8.78
N PHE A 196 31.19 21.57 8.38
CA PHE A 196 31.95 22.18 7.30
C PHE A 196 32.96 23.20 7.83
N ILE A 197 34.25 22.89 7.69
CA ILE A 197 35.32 23.87 7.94
C ILE A 197 35.53 24.66 6.66
N ALA A 198 35.05 25.90 6.62
CA ALA A 198 35.22 26.78 5.47
C ALA A 198 36.71 27.11 5.26
N LYS A 199 37.36 26.43 4.30
CA LYS A 199 38.70 26.83 3.83
C LYS A 199 38.56 27.93 2.77
N THR A 200 38.70 29.18 3.22
CA THR A 200 39.01 30.42 2.46
C THR A 200 38.90 30.35 0.93
N ARG A 201 37.68 30.21 0.37
CA ARG A 201 37.33 30.64 -0.99
C ARG A 201 35.86 31.07 -1.04
N GLN A 202 35.56 32.05 -1.88
CA GLN A 202 34.23 32.63 -2.05
C GLN A 202 33.21 31.57 -2.49
N LEU A 203 32.15 31.40 -1.70
CA LEU A 203 30.98 30.59 -2.07
C LEU A 203 30.03 31.41 -2.94
N CYS A 204 29.48 30.77 -3.98
CA CYS A 204 28.55 31.42 -4.90
C CYS A 204 27.15 31.48 -4.27
N THR A 205 26.67 32.70 -3.98
CA THR A 205 25.39 32.98 -3.30
C THR A 205 24.19 33.12 -4.23
N LYS A 206 24.34 32.95 -5.56
CA LYS A 206 23.24 33.18 -6.51
C LYS A 206 22.40 31.92 -6.76
N ARG A 207 21.17 31.95 -6.27
CA ARG A 207 20.14 30.89 -6.37
C ARG A 207 19.73 30.52 -7.80
N ASP A 208 19.84 31.45 -8.75
CA ASP A 208 19.29 31.33 -10.11
C ASP A 208 20.34 31.30 -11.24
N ALA A 209 21.59 30.94 -10.94
CA ALA A 209 22.65 30.92 -11.95
C ALA A 209 22.36 29.89 -13.05
N SER A 210 22.43 30.33 -14.31
CA SER A 210 22.26 29.45 -15.48
C SER A 210 23.41 28.43 -15.55
N SER A 211 23.17 27.26 -16.15
CA SER A 211 24.17 26.16 -16.27
C SER A 211 25.53 26.63 -16.82
N GLY A 212 25.54 27.67 -17.67
CA GLY A 212 26.75 28.29 -18.22
C GLY A 212 27.48 29.28 -17.29
N GLU A 213 26.82 29.86 -16.28
CA GLU A 213 27.46 30.72 -15.28
C GLU A 213 28.07 29.91 -14.13
N LEU A 214 27.51 28.72 -13.85
CA LEU A 214 27.99 27.79 -12.83
C LEU A 214 29.40 27.24 -13.13
N THR A 215 29.81 27.19 -14.41
CA THR A 215 31.16 26.75 -14.80
C THR A 215 32.26 27.76 -14.52
N GLN A 216 31.92 29.04 -14.28
CA GLN A 216 32.89 30.08 -13.91
C GLN A 216 33.08 30.21 -12.38
N CYS A 217 32.19 29.61 -11.59
CA CYS A 217 32.39 29.41 -10.16
C CYS A 217 33.29 28.18 -9.94
N TYR A 218 34.61 28.38 -9.79
CA TYR A 218 35.52 27.26 -9.54
C TYR A 218 35.17 26.51 -8.25
N GLY A 219 35.21 25.18 -8.37
CA GLY A 219 34.76 24.21 -7.39
C GLY A 219 35.41 24.32 -6.01
N TYR A 220 34.61 23.91 -5.03
CA TYR A 220 35.11 23.48 -3.74
C TYR A 220 36.08 22.31 -4.00
N ASP A 221 37.35 22.47 -3.65
CA ASP A 221 38.24 21.32 -3.47
C ASP A 221 37.80 20.67 -2.15
N PRO A 222 37.24 19.44 -2.17
CA PRO A 222 36.54 18.84 -1.04
C PRO A 222 37.52 18.53 0.10
N SER A 223 37.85 19.53 0.90
CA SER A 223 38.71 19.37 2.05
C SER A 223 37.86 19.10 3.30
N VAL A 224 37.61 17.80 3.47
CA VAL A 224 37.56 17.08 4.75
C VAL A 224 36.44 17.46 5.72
N VAL A 225 35.42 16.58 5.84
CA VAL A 225 34.62 16.48 7.06
C VAL A 225 35.44 15.64 8.04
N SER A 226 36.16 16.30 8.94
CA SER A 226 37.00 15.66 9.95
C SER A 226 36.14 15.19 11.12
N ARG A 227 36.10 13.88 11.36
CA ARG A 227 35.88 13.35 12.71
C ARG A 227 37.26 13.07 13.29
N GLU A 228 37.56 13.64 14.45
CA GLU A 228 38.77 13.27 15.19
C GLU A 228 38.76 11.73 15.42
N GLU A 229 39.82 11.09 14.91
CA GLU A 229 40.38 9.77 15.26
C GLU A 229 40.12 8.47 14.44
N SER A 230 39.32 8.38 13.37
CA SER A 230 39.19 7.04 12.69
C SER A 230 38.84 6.92 11.20
N GLY A 231 39.07 7.94 10.36
CA GLY A 231 38.96 7.79 8.90
C GLY A 231 38.21 8.94 8.23
N GLU A 232 38.85 9.59 7.26
CA GLU A 232 38.30 10.73 6.53
C GLU A 232 37.24 10.30 5.51
N TYR A 233 36.08 10.97 5.50
CA TYR A 233 35.10 10.86 4.42
C TYR A 233 35.30 12.01 3.44
N LEU A 234 35.79 11.72 2.24
CA LEU A 234 35.92 12.69 1.15
C LEU A 234 34.58 12.86 0.43
N ILE A 235 33.87 13.95 0.69
CA ILE A 235 32.70 14.33 -0.12
C ILE A 235 33.18 14.99 -1.41
N ALA A 236 33.59 14.21 -2.39
CA ALA A 236 33.93 14.73 -3.72
C ALA A 236 32.64 15.04 -4.51
N SER A 237 32.05 16.21 -4.25
CA SER A 237 30.88 16.69 -4.97
C SER A 237 31.08 18.13 -5.40
N ASN A 238 31.15 18.36 -6.71
CA ASN A 238 31.07 19.69 -7.33
C ASN A 238 29.66 20.32 -7.20
N HIS A 239 28.81 19.77 -6.33
CA HIS A 239 27.39 20.12 -6.22
C HIS A 239 26.98 20.48 -4.79
N VAL A 240 27.91 20.86 -3.92
CA VAL A 240 27.58 21.46 -2.62
C VAL A 240 27.40 22.97 -2.82
N PHE A 241 26.24 23.47 -2.43
CA PHE A 241 25.84 24.87 -2.49
C PHE A 241 25.60 25.37 -1.07
N GLN A 242 25.79 26.67 -0.85
CA GLN A 242 25.39 27.33 0.39
C GLN A 242 24.31 28.36 0.04
N ASP A 243 23.23 28.38 0.80
CA ASP A 243 22.18 29.37 0.63
C ASP A 243 22.52 30.71 1.31
N ASP A 244 21.66 31.71 1.13
CA ASP A 244 21.85 33.04 1.72
C ASP A 244 21.79 33.03 3.26
N GLN A 245 21.26 31.95 3.86
CA GLN A 245 21.17 31.77 5.32
C GLN A 245 22.38 31.03 5.91
N GLY A 246 23.31 30.60 5.05
CA GLY A 246 24.50 29.86 5.44
C GLY A 246 24.29 28.35 5.53
N GLU A 247 23.11 27.84 5.16
CA GLU A 247 22.82 26.40 5.13
C GLU A 247 23.43 25.75 3.89
N TYR A 248 24.03 24.57 4.06
CA TYR A 248 24.64 23.82 2.97
C TYR A 248 23.62 22.84 2.38
N TRP A 249 23.54 22.76 1.06
CA TRP A 249 22.71 21.78 0.38
C TRP A 249 23.44 21.18 -0.82
N VAL A 250 23.19 19.90 -1.09
CA VAL A 250 23.79 19.22 -2.23
C VAL A 250 22.75 19.06 -3.33
N ARG A 251 22.99 19.69 -4.50
CA ARG A 251 22.12 19.50 -5.66
C ARG A 251 22.36 18.11 -6.21
N VAL A 252 21.31 17.31 -6.20
CA VAL A 252 21.30 16.00 -6.83
C VAL A 252 21.00 16.20 -8.31
N THR A 253 21.94 16.80 -9.06
CA THR A 253 21.75 17.13 -10.48
C THR A 253 21.94 15.92 -11.38
N ASP A 254 20.98 15.73 -12.29
CA ASP A 254 20.98 14.79 -13.41
C ASP A 254 21.46 13.38 -13.08
N LEU A 255 20.86 12.83 -12.02
CA LEU A 255 20.83 11.39 -11.86
C LEU A 255 20.02 10.81 -13.02
N ASN A 256 20.72 10.25 -14.00
CA ASN A 256 20.09 9.48 -15.06
C ASN A 256 19.49 8.22 -14.40
N PHE A 257 18.18 8.24 -14.14
CA PHE A 257 17.50 7.23 -13.30
C PHE A 257 17.44 5.85 -13.98
N GLU A 258 17.59 5.80 -15.32
CA GLU A 258 17.43 4.58 -16.12
C GLU A 258 18.30 3.40 -15.67
N ASN A 259 19.42 3.64 -14.96
CA ASN A 259 20.30 2.57 -14.46
C ASN A 259 20.75 2.78 -13.01
N GLN A 260 20.14 3.72 -12.29
CA GLN A 260 20.54 3.97 -10.91
C GLN A 260 19.94 2.95 -9.97
N LYS A 261 20.85 2.37 -9.19
CA LYS A 261 20.52 1.45 -8.10
C LYS A 261 20.26 2.33 -6.88
N PHE A 262 19.25 2.01 -6.09
CA PHE A 262 18.95 2.75 -4.87
C PHE A 262 19.26 1.92 -3.63
N ILE A 263 19.45 2.60 -2.50
CA ILE A 263 19.53 2.00 -1.17
C ILE A 263 18.38 2.54 -0.34
N VAL A 264 17.63 1.62 0.28
CA VAL A 264 16.58 1.95 1.26
C VAL A 264 17.15 1.85 2.66
N TYR A 265 16.99 2.93 3.42
CA TYR A 265 17.43 3.09 4.80
C TYR A 265 16.22 3.18 5.73
N GLY A 266 16.11 2.23 6.66
CA GLY A 266 15.00 2.16 7.62
C GLY A 266 13.65 1.83 6.97
N GLY A 267 12.56 2.02 7.73
CA GLY A 267 11.22 1.65 7.29
C GLY A 267 11.03 0.12 7.18
N ILE A 268 10.02 -0.28 6.40
CA ILE A 268 9.66 -1.67 6.14
C ILE A 268 9.87 -1.95 4.65
N PRO A 269 11.08 -2.40 4.24
CA PRO A 269 11.36 -2.78 2.85
C PRO A 269 10.89 -4.21 2.58
N VAL A 270 10.07 -4.39 1.54
CA VAL A 270 9.52 -5.68 1.13
C VAL A 270 9.74 -5.88 -0.37
N PRO A 271 10.22 -7.04 -0.84
CA PRO A 271 10.25 -7.34 -2.26
C PRO A 271 8.85 -7.20 -2.86
N LEU A 272 8.73 -6.44 -3.95
CA LEU A 272 7.45 -6.20 -4.60
C LEU A 272 6.77 -7.49 -5.04
N TYR A 273 7.54 -8.48 -5.50
CA TYR A 273 7.00 -9.76 -5.91
C TYR A 273 6.32 -10.51 -4.75
N VAL A 274 6.73 -10.32 -3.48
CA VAL A 274 6.07 -10.92 -2.30
C VAL A 274 4.64 -10.41 -2.20
N VAL A 275 4.45 -9.11 -2.40
CA VAL A 275 3.12 -8.47 -2.43
C VAL A 275 2.29 -9.04 -3.59
N LEU A 276 2.86 -9.11 -4.79
CA LEU A 276 2.12 -9.59 -5.97
C LEU A 276 1.74 -11.08 -5.86
N ILE A 277 2.67 -11.93 -5.42
CA ILE A 277 2.45 -13.37 -5.29
C ILE A 277 1.43 -13.68 -4.18
N SER A 278 1.45 -12.92 -3.08
CA SER A 278 0.42 -13.06 -2.04
C SER A 278 -0.97 -12.69 -2.56
N LEU A 279 -1.08 -11.65 -3.38
CA LEU A 279 -2.34 -11.31 -4.03
C LEU A 279 -2.79 -12.42 -4.98
N MET A 280 -1.88 -12.98 -5.78
CA MET A 280 -2.18 -14.14 -6.64
C MET A 280 -2.68 -15.34 -5.84
N GLY A 281 -2.04 -15.68 -4.71
CA GLY A 281 -2.48 -16.75 -3.82
C GLY A 281 -3.91 -16.54 -3.31
N GLY A 282 -4.24 -15.30 -2.91
CA GLY A 282 -5.60 -14.92 -2.51
C GLY A 282 -6.60 -15.06 -3.66
N ILE A 283 -6.26 -14.56 -4.85
CA ILE A 283 -7.13 -14.64 -6.04
C ILE A 283 -7.42 -16.08 -6.43
N VAL A 284 -6.43 -16.97 -6.40
CA VAL A 284 -6.63 -18.40 -6.69
C VAL A 284 -7.62 -19.02 -5.70
N GLY A 285 -7.53 -18.64 -4.42
CA GLY A 285 -8.51 -19.00 -3.40
C GLY A 285 -9.93 -18.56 -3.77
N LEU A 286 -10.10 -17.28 -4.11
CA LEU A 286 -11.38 -16.69 -4.52
C LEU A 286 -11.94 -17.37 -5.78
N MET A 287 -11.12 -17.56 -6.82
CA MET A 287 -11.52 -18.19 -8.08
C MET A 287 -12.02 -19.64 -7.90
N ARG A 288 -11.45 -20.37 -6.94
CA ARG A 288 -11.94 -21.71 -6.58
C ARG A 288 -13.24 -21.64 -5.81
N ARG A 289 -13.36 -20.70 -4.86
CA ARG A 289 -14.47 -20.65 -3.92
C ARG A 289 -15.75 -20.06 -4.50
N VAL A 290 -15.65 -19.07 -5.39
CA VAL A 290 -16.82 -18.41 -5.99
C VAL A 290 -17.72 -19.40 -6.76
N PRO A 291 -17.22 -20.29 -7.64
CA PRO A 291 -18.03 -21.31 -8.28
C PRO A 291 -18.66 -22.31 -7.30
N GLU A 292 -17.93 -22.70 -6.25
CA GLU A 292 -18.45 -23.60 -5.20
C GLU A 292 -19.64 -22.96 -4.47
N LEU A 293 -19.51 -21.70 -4.07
CA LEU A 293 -20.57 -20.92 -3.41
C LEU A 293 -21.76 -20.67 -4.34
N GLN A 294 -21.51 -20.44 -5.63
CA GLN A 294 -22.56 -20.34 -6.64
C GLN A 294 -23.34 -21.65 -6.74
N ARG A 295 -22.66 -22.80 -6.78
CA ARG A 295 -23.30 -24.12 -6.81
C ARG A 295 -24.10 -24.40 -5.53
N GLU A 296 -23.52 -24.14 -4.35
CA GLU A 296 -24.19 -24.30 -3.05
C GLU A 296 -25.49 -23.48 -3.00
N TYR A 297 -25.43 -22.22 -3.44
CA TYR A 297 -26.59 -21.34 -3.50
C TYR A 297 -27.75 -21.91 -4.34
N TRP A 298 -27.45 -22.41 -5.56
CA TRP A 298 -28.49 -22.93 -6.44
C TRP A 298 -29.07 -24.26 -5.95
N VAL A 299 -28.23 -25.15 -5.41
CA VAL A 299 -28.67 -26.44 -4.86
C VAL A 299 -29.54 -26.25 -3.61
N GLU A 300 -29.09 -25.45 -2.64
CA GLU A 300 -29.87 -25.18 -1.42
C GLU A 300 -31.20 -24.50 -1.74
N ARG A 301 -31.20 -23.58 -2.71
CA ARG A 301 -32.43 -22.90 -3.16
C ARG A 301 -33.41 -23.86 -3.83
N GLN A 302 -32.94 -24.75 -4.70
CA GLN A 302 -33.79 -25.74 -5.36
C GLN A 302 -34.40 -26.74 -4.36
N ALA A 303 -33.60 -27.23 -3.40
CA ALA A 303 -34.08 -28.14 -2.37
C ALA A 303 -35.23 -27.52 -1.54
N LYS A 304 -35.11 -26.23 -1.18
CA LYS A 304 -36.19 -25.52 -0.46
C LYS A 304 -37.45 -25.33 -1.30
N MET A 305 -37.30 -25.05 -2.61
CA MET A 305 -38.43 -24.95 -3.53
C MET A 305 -39.17 -26.29 -3.69
N GLN A 306 -38.45 -27.41 -3.72
CA GLN A 306 -39.05 -28.75 -3.83
C GLN A 306 -39.84 -29.15 -2.58
N ASN A 307 -39.42 -28.72 -1.40
CA ASN A 307 -40.10 -29.03 -0.14
C ASN A 307 -41.42 -28.24 0.06
N GLY A 308 -41.90 -27.51 -0.95
CA GLY A 308 -43.14 -26.73 -0.88
C GLY A 308 -43.06 -25.55 0.09
N ILE A 309 -41.85 -25.20 0.56
CA ILE A 309 -41.62 -24.04 1.41
C ILE A 309 -41.55 -22.82 0.49
N GLU A 310 -42.71 -22.29 0.12
CA GLU A 310 -42.86 -20.98 -0.55
C GLU A 310 -42.60 -19.80 0.40
N ASP A 311 -42.10 -20.07 1.61
CA ASP A 311 -41.77 -19.02 2.55
C ASP A 311 -40.59 -18.20 2.02
N ILE A 312 -40.94 -17.01 1.51
CA ILE A 312 -40.05 -15.96 1.03
C ILE A 312 -38.89 -15.73 2.01
N GLN A 313 -39.15 -15.84 3.32
CA GLN A 313 -38.18 -15.61 4.38
C GLN A 313 -37.02 -16.62 4.36
N GLN A 314 -37.30 -17.91 4.10
CA GLN A 314 -36.25 -18.94 4.07
C GLN A 314 -35.33 -18.86 2.85
N SER A 315 -35.84 -18.32 1.74
CA SER A 315 -35.05 -18.09 0.53
C SER A 315 -34.01 -16.98 0.73
N PHE A 316 -34.37 -15.94 1.49
CA PHE A 316 -33.46 -14.85 1.83
C PHE A 316 -32.35 -15.30 2.79
N ALA A 317 -32.65 -16.17 3.74
CA ALA A 317 -31.65 -16.68 4.69
C ALA A 317 -30.45 -17.37 3.99
N VAL A 318 -30.73 -18.20 2.97
CA VAL A 318 -29.67 -18.85 2.15
C VAL A 318 -28.84 -17.80 1.42
N ALA A 319 -29.51 -16.80 0.83
CA ALA A 319 -28.83 -15.78 0.06
C ALA A 319 -27.93 -14.88 0.94
N TYR A 320 -28.37 -14.52 2.16
CA TYR A 320 -27.54 -13.80 3.13
C TYR A 320 -26.31 -14.61 3.57
N LYS A 321 -26.49 -15.90 3.89
CA LYS A 321 -25.38 -16.80 4.26
C LYS A 321 -24.31 -16.87 3.16
N ILE A 322 -24.72 -17.04 1.90
CA ILE A 322 -23.78 -17.11 0.78
C ILE A 322 -23.11 -15.76 0.52
N ARG A 323 -23.86 -14.67 0.60
CA ARG A 323 -23.34 -13.31 0.44
C ARG A 323 -22.25 -12.99 1.47
N ASP A 324 -22.46 -13.34 2.74
CA ASP A 324 -21.47 -13.14 3.80
C ASP A 324 -20.16 -13.91 3.50
N ARG A 325 -20.28 -15.14 3.01
CA ARG A 325 -19.11 -15.93 2.56
C ARG A 325 -18.38 -15.27 1.38
N ILE A 326 -19.09 -14.69 0.42
CA ILE A 326 -18.46 -13.97 -0.70
C ILE A 326 -17.73 -12.72 -0.21
N ILE A 327 -18.33 -11.94 0.71
CA ILE A 327 -17.67 -10.78 1.34
C ILE A 327 -16.35 -11.22 1.96
N PHE A 328 -16.40 -12.29 2.74
CA PHE A 328 -15.25 -12.80 3.45
C PHE A 328 -14.12 -13.21 2.50
N GLN A 329 -14.46 -13.85 1.38
CA GLN A 329 -13.49 -14.24 0.36
C GLN A 329 -12.88 -13.04 -0.39
N VAL A 330 -13.63 -11.94 -0.59
CA VAL A 330 -13.04 -10.73 -1.16
C VAL A 330 -12.13 -10.03 -0.15
N LEU A 331 -12.57 -9.92 1.11
CA LEU A 331 -11.76 -9.35 2.19
C LEU A 331 -10.43 -10.10 2.34
N GLN A 332 -10.47 -11.43 2.18
CA GLN A 332 -9.30 -12.28 2.14
C GLN A 332 -8.29 -11.83 1.08
N VAL A 333 -8.71 -11.67 -0.19
CA VAL A 333 -7.84 -11.21 -1.28
C VAL A 333 -7.22 -9.85 -0.97
N VAL A 334 -8.01 -8.91 -0.45
CA VAL A 334 -7.54 -7.56 -0.12
C VAL A 334 -6.54 -7.57 1.04
N SER A 335 -6.73 -8.44 2.03
CA SER A 335 -5.86 -8.55 3.20
C SER A 335 -4.57 -9.33 2.95
N ALA A 336 -4.53 -10.19 1.93
CA ALA A 336 -3.42 -11.09 1.64
C ALA A 336 -2.04 -10.38 1.57
N PRO A 337 -1.88 -9.24 0.86
CA PRO A 337 -0.65 -8.45 0.87
C PRO A 337 -0.15 -8.03 2.26
N LEU A 338 -1.05 -7.58 3.13
CA LEU A 338 -0.70 -7.11 4.47
C LEU A 338 -0.27 -8.28 5.36
N ILE A 339 -0.98 -9.41 5.27
CA ILE A 339 -0.63 -10.64 5.97
C ILE A 339 0.75 -11.14 5.52
N ALA A 340 1.01 -11.15 4.20
CA ALA A 340 2.28 -11.57 3.65
C ALA A 340 3.44 -10.65 4.05
N LEU A 341 3.21 -9.34 4.12
CA LEU A 341 4.19 -8.37 4.61
C LEU A 341 4.61 -8.67 6.05
N VAL A 342 3.63 -8.85 6.94
CA VAL A 342 3.90 -9.19 8.35
C VAL A 342 4.64 -10.52 8.44
N ALA A 343 4.19 -11.54 7.71
CA ALA A 343 4.84 -12.85 7.68
C ALA A 343 6.29 -12.76 7.17
N PHE A 344 6.53 -12.00 6.11
CA PHE A 344 7.86 -11.82 5.53
C PHE A 344 8.85 -11.24 6.54
N HIS A 345 8.45 -10.24 7.33
CA HIS A 345 9.31 -9.67 8.37
C HIS A 345 9.43 -10.57 9.61
N LEU A 346 8.39 -11.31 9.98
CA LEU A 346 8.45 -12.23 11.12
C LEU A 346 9.35 -13.44 10.86
N PHE A 347 9.30 -14.00 9.65
CA PHE A 347 10.06 -15.19 9.29
C PHE A 347 11.43 -14.90 8.68
N ALA A 348 11.62 -13.70 8.11
CA ALA A 348 12.86 -13.27 7.46
C ALA A 348 13.47 -14.35 6.53
N PRO A 349 12.78 -14.73 5.44
CA PRO A 349 13.19 -15.84 4.59
C PRO A 349 14.61 -15.63 4.03
N ALA A 350 15.44 -16.67 4.11
CA ALA A 350 16.84 -16.62 3.65
C ALA A 350 16.99 -16.82 2.13
N SER A 351 15.93 -17.27 1.44
CA SER A 351 15.98 -17.51 -0.01
C SER A 351 14.72 -17.04 -0.73
N THR A 352 14.86 -16.67 -2.01
CA THR A 352 13.73 -16.30 -2.89
C THR A 352 12.66 -17.37 -2.94
N VAL A 353 13.03 -18.65 -3.00
CA VAL A 353 12.06 -19.77 -3.03
C VAL A 353 11.23 -19.81 -1.74
N SER A 354 11.87 -19.61 -0.58
CA SER A 354 11.15 -19.54 0.70
C SER A 354 10.28 -18.30 0.80
N ALA A 355 10.72 -17.14 0.29
CA ALA A 355 9.94 -15.91 0.25
C ALA A 355 8.71 -16.02 -0.65
N VAL A 356 8.88 -16.57 -1.87
CA VAL A 356 7.79 -16.84 -2.82
C VAL A 356 6.77 -17.80 -2.22
N SER A 357 7.25 -18.88 -1.61
CA SER A 357 6.39 -19.89 -0.98
C SER A 357 5.62 -19.29 0.20
N LEU A 358 6.29 -18.53 1.06
CA LEU A 358 5.68 -17.82 2.18
C LEU A 358 4.62 -16.82 1.71
N ALA A 359 4.93 -16.02 0.69
CA ALA A 359 4.01 -15.06 0.09
C ALA A 359 2.76 -15.76 -0.46
N PHE A 360 2.95 -16.81 -1.26
CA PHE A 360 1.85 -17.55 -1.86
C PHE A 360 0.98 -18.23 -0.81
N ILE A 361 1.59 -18.92 0.17
CA ILE A 361 0.87 -19.57 1.27
C ILE A 361 0.12 -18.54 2.12
N SER A 362 0.74 -17.39 2.43
CA SER A 362 0.07 -16.30 3.16
C SER A 362 -1.16 -15.80 2.40
N GLY A 363 -1.03 -15.65 1.08
CA GLY A 363 -2.13 -15.31 0.19
C GLY A 363 -3.23 -16.36 0.17
N PHE A 364 -2.88 -17.62 -0.02
CA PHE A 364 -3.83 -18.73 -0.15
C PHE A 364 -4.52 -19.08 1.19
N ALA A 365 -3.77 -19.06 2.29
CA ALA A 365 -4.23 -19.41 3.63
C ALA A 365 -4.80 -18.23 4.42
N SER A 366 -4.88 -17.04 3.82
CA SER A 366 -5.43 -15.84 4.46
C SER A 366 -6.86 -16.05 4.99
N GLU A 367 -7.67 -16.95 4.40
CA GLU A 367 -8.98 -17.36 4.94
C GLU A 367 -8.87 -17.86 6.38
N ALA A 368 -7.99 -18.85 6.60
CA ALA A 368 -7.82 -19.49 7.90
C ALA A 368 -7.27 -18.51 8.94
N ILE A 369 -6.35 -17.63 8.53
CA ILE A 369 -5.77 -16.60 9.38
C ILE A 369 -6.84 -15.60 9.82
N LEU A 370 -7.67 -15.10 8.89
CA LEU A 370 -8.74 -14.16 9.21
C LEU A 370 -9.80 -14.77 10.12
N ILE A 371 -10.15 -16.05 9.93
CA ILE A 371 -11.07 -16.76 10.84
C ILE A 371 -10.49 -16.78 12.26
N LYS A 372 -9.19 -17.08 12.41
CA LYS A 372 -8.53 -17.10 13.73
C LYS A 372 -8.47 -15.72 14.38
N ILE A 373 -8.20 -14.67 13.61
CA ILE A 373 -8.22 -13.28 14.11
C ILE A 373 -9.63 -12.91 14.58
N ARG A 374 -10.67 -13.30 13.84
CA ARG A 374 -12.06 -13.06 14.23
C ARG A 374 -12.42 -13.80 15.51
N GLU A 375 -12.06 -15.09 15.63
CA GLU A 375 -12.28 -15.88 16.85
C GLU A 375 -11.59 -15.25 18.08
N LEU A 376 -10.35 -14.78 17.91
CA LEU A 376 -9.61 -14.09 18.97
C LEU A 376 -10.26 -12.75 19.34
N SER A 377 -10.69 -11.95 18.35
CA SER A 377 -11.40 -10.69 18.57
C SER A 377 -12.72 -10.90 19.33
N ASP A 378 -13.49 -11.91 18.95
CA ASP A 378 -14.77 -12.24 19.62
C ASP A 378 -14.54 -12.71 21.07
N SER A 379 -13.43 -13.41 21.31
CA SER A 379 -13.01 -13.82 22.66
C SER A 379 -12.65 -12.61 23.55
N PHE A 380 -12.01 -11.58 22.99
CA PHE A 380 -11.71 -10.36 23.72
C PHE A 380 -12.97 -9.58 24.08
N ASN A 381 -13.89 -9.40 23.14
CA ASN A 381 -15.14 -8.67 23.39
C ASN A 381 -16.01 -9.35 24.45
N LYS A 382 -16.14 -10.69 24.42
CA LYS A 382 -16.89 -11.44 25.43
C LYS A 382 -16.28 -11.35 26.84
N SER A 383 -14.97 -11.16 26.94
CA SER A 383 -14.27 -11.08 28.23
C SER A 383 -14.52 -9.74 28.94
N ASP A 384 -14.85 -8.68 28.20
CA ASP A 384 -15.23 -7.38 28.77
C ASP A 384 -16.69 -7.37 29.24
N ASP A 385 -17.63 -7.91 28.45
CA ASP A 385 -19.06 -7.99 28.84
C ASP A 385 -19.25 -8.80 30.13
N GLY A 386 -18.48 -9.87 30.32
CA GLY A 386 -18.55 -10.70 31.53
C GLY A 386 -18.11 -10.03 32.83
N LYS A 387 -17.31 -8.95 32.77
CA LYS A 387 -16.86 -8.22 33.96
C LYS A 387 -17.91 -7.22 34.48
N ASP A 388 -18.71 -6.65 33.58
CA ASP A 388 -19.76 -5.72 33.97
C ASP A 388 -20.96 -6.42 34.59
N ASP A 389 -21.29 -7.64 34.12
CA ASP A 389 -22.31 -8.48 34.74
C ASP A 389 -21.91 -8.93 36.16
N GLN A 390 -20.64 -9.25 36.40
CA GLN A 390 -20.16 -9.58 37.75
C GLN A 390 -20.16 -8.37 38.70
N LYS A 391 -19.81 -7.16 38.22
CA LYS A 391 -19.90 -5.95 39.03
C LYS A 391 -21.34 -5.59 39.39
N ASN A 392 -22.27 -5.75 38.46
CA ASN A 392 -23.69 -5.51 38.71
C ASN A 392 -24.29 -6.56 39.66
N ALA A 393 -23.91 -7.83 39.52
CA ALA A 393 -24.33 -8.88 40.45
C ALA A 393 -23.76 -8.69 41.87
N ALA A 394 -22.52 -8.20 42.00
CA ALA A 394 -21.92 -7.88 43.30
C ALA A 394 -22.59 -6.65 43.96
N LYS A 395 -22.93 -5.61 43.17
CA LYS A 395 -23.61 -4.41 43.68
C LYS A 395 -25.02 -4.70 44.18
N VAL A 396 -25.77 -5.56 43.49
CA VAL A 396 -27.12 -6.00 43.92
C VAL A 396 -27.09 -6.82 45.22
N LYS A 397 -25.95 -7.47 45.54
CA LYS A 397 -25.79 -8.21 46.80
C LYS A 397 -25.47 -7.32 48.00
N VAL A 398 -24.89 -6.14 47.78
CA VAL A 398 -24.57 -5.19 48.87
C VAL A 398 -25.80 -4.39 49.29
N ASP A 399 -26.72 -4.08 48.39
CA ASP A 399 -27.96 -3.34 48.72
C ASP A 399 -29.07 -4.21 49.36
N LYS A 400 -28.81 -5.51 49.57
CA LYS A 400 -29.75 -6.46 50.19
C LYS A 400 -29.34 -6.95 51.58
N SER A 401 -28.25 -6.43 52.13
CA SER A 401 -27.82 -6.69 53.52
C SER A 401 -27.80 -5.38 54.30
#